data_AF-A0A0B8NGC2-F1
#
_entry.id   AF-A0A0B8NGC2-F1
#
_cell.length_a   1.000
_cell.length_b   1.000
_cell.length_c   1.000
_cell.angle_alpha   90.00
_cell.angle_beta   90.00
_cell.angle_gamma   90.00
#
_symmetry.space_group_name_H-M   'P 1'
#
loop_
_entity.id
_entity.type
_entity.pdbx_description
1 polymer ?
#
loop_
_entity_poly.entity_id
_entity_poly.type
_entity_poly.pdbx_seq_one_letter_code
_entity_poly.pdbx_strand_id
1 'polypeptide(L)'
;MFDAHRDDPEFGYRFLADEARAAGEPMAERTAWRICSDHGWWSVFGKKRSGKVKVGPPVHDDLVQHNFRAEAPNRVWLADISEHRTGEGKLYICAVKDLYSNRIVGYSIDSRMKSALAVRALNNAVARRGEVAGCILHTDRGS
;
A
#
# COMPACT_ATOMS: atom_id res chain seq x y z
N MET A 1 -18.02 4.01 6.56
CA MET A 1 -17.03 4.83 5.82
C MET A 1 -16.18 5.69 6.74
N PHE A 2 -16.79 6.49 7.63
CA PHE A 2 -16.05 7.28 8.61
C PHE A 2 -15.06 6.44 9.43
N ASP A 3 -15.52 5.35 10.04
CA ASP A 3 -14.65 4.48 10.86
C ASP A 3 -13.52 3.87 10.03
N ALA A 4 -13.81 3.42 8.81
CA ALA A 4 -12.80 2.89 7.90
C ALA A 4 -11.72 3.93 7.54
N HIS A 5 -12.11 5.19 7.33
CA HIS A 5 -11.16 6.27 7.06
C HIS A 5 -10.34 6.65 8.31
N ARG A 6 -10.93 6.56 9.50
CA ARG A 6 -10.22 6.79 10.75
C ARG A 6 -9.22 5.66 11.06
N ASP A 7 -9.63 4.42 10.78
CA ASP A 7 -8.81 3.23 10.99
C ASP A 7 -7.66 3.17 9.99
N ASP A 8 -7.89 3.61 8.74
CA ASP A 8 -6.85 3.74 7.73
C ASP A 8 -7.00 5.05 6.92
N PRO A 9 -6.31 6.13 7.34
CA PRO A 9 -6.44 7.44 6.70
C PRO A 9 -5.78 7.49 5.32
N GLU A 10 -5.06 6.43 4.91
CA GLU A 10 -4.45 6.30 3.59
C GLU A 10 -5.48 5.92 2.52
N PHE A 11 -6.68 5.48 2.93
CA PHE A 11 -7.70 5.02 2.00
C PHE A 11 -8.33 6.17 1.21
N GLY A 12 -8.28 6.05 -0.12
CA GLY A 12 -9.12 6.82 -1.03
C GLY A 12 -10.56 6.30 -1.07
N TYR A 13 -11.47 7.07 -1.70
CA TYR A 13 -12.90 6.77 -1.75
C TYR A 13 -13.24 5.37 -2.30
N ARG A 14 -12.38 4.81 -3.17
CA ARG A 14 -12.56 3.46 -3.72
C ARG A 14 -12.38 2.38 -2.65
N PHE A 15 -11.35 2.49 -1.81
CA PHE A 15 -11.13 1.58 -0.69
C PHE A 15 -12.20 1.77 0.38
N LEU A 16 -12.64 3.00 0.64
CA LEU A 16 -13.76 3.27 1.55
C LEU A 16 -15.10 2.69 1.03
N ALA A 17 -15.31 2.67 -0.30
CA ALA A 17 -16.46 2.00 -0.91
C ALA A 17 -16.42 0.49 -0.71
N ASP A 18 -15.25 -0.12 -0.82
CA ASP A 18 -15.05 -1.56 -0.58
C ASP A 18 -15.28 -1.89 0.90
N GLU A 19 -14.82 -1.06 1.84
CA GLU A 19 -15.11 -1.22 3.28
C GLU A 19 -16.61 -1.07 3.59
N ALA A 20 -17.30 -0.12 2.94
CA ALA A 20 -18.75 0.03 3.11
C ALA A 20 -19.51 -1.20 2.60
N ARG A 21 -19.11 -1.74 1.44
CA ARG A 21 -19.69 -2.98 0.91
C ARG A 21 -19.46 -4.16 1.87
N ALA A 22 -18.26 -4.29 2.42
CA ALA A 22 -17.94 -5.35 3.38
C ALA A 22 -18.74 -5.22 4.70
N ALA A 23 -19.14 -4.00 5.07
CA ALA A 23 -20.00 -3.72 6.21
C ALA A 23 -21.51 -3.91 5.91
N GLY A 24 -21.89 -4.33 4.71
CA GLY A 24 -23.28 -4.53 4.31
C GLY A 24 -23.97 -3.30 3.71
N GLU A 25 -23.20 -2.24 3.42
CA GLU A 25 -23.69 -0.95 2.89
C GLU A 25 -23.17 -0.72 1.46
N PRO A 26 -23.60 -1.52 0.46
CA PRO A 26 -23.11 -1.39 -0.91
C PRO A 26 -23.57 -0.08 -1.54
N MET A 27 -22.66 0.59 -2.25
CA MET A 27 -23.00 1.78 -3.03
C MET A 27 -22.16 1.90 -4.29
N ALA A 28 -22.64 2.72 -5.23
CA ALA A 28 -21.87 3.07 -6.40
C ALA A 28 -20.60 3.86 -6.02
N GLU A 29 -19.50 3.64 -6.74
CA GLU A 29 -18.24 4.38 -6.53
C GLU A 29 -18.44 5.90 -6.54
N ARG A 30 -19.34 6.40 -7.39
CA ARG A 30 -19.68 7.83 -7.46
C ARG A 30 -20.40 8.34 -6.21
N THR A 31 -21.19 7.50 -5.57
CA THR A 31 -21.82 7.81 -4.28
C THR A 31 -20.78 7.86 -3.17
N ALA A 32 -19.88 6.87 -3.12
CA ALA A 32 -18.76 6.86 -2.18
C ALA A 32 -17.87 8.11 -2.34
N TRP A 33 -17.54 8.47 -3.59
CA TRP A 33 -16.81 9.68 -3.90
C TRP A 33 -17.51 10.94 -3.39
N ARG A 34 -18.82 11.08 -3.64
CA ARG A 34 -19.60 12.23 -3.18
C ARG A 34 -19.59 12.33 -1.66
N ILE A 35 -19.89 11.24 -0.94
CA ILE A 35 -19.87 11.21 0.53
C ILE A 35 -18.48 11.59 1.06
N CYS A 36 -17.42 10.96 0.56
CA CYS A 36 -16.06 11.28 0.99
C CYS A 36 -15.71 12.74 0.70
N SER A 37 -16.19 13.29 -0.42
CA SER A 37 -15.99 14.69 -0.79
C SER A 37 -16.70 15.66 0.13
N ASP A 38 -17.97 15.41 0.43
CA ASP A 38 -18.81 16.27 1.25
C ASP A 38 -18.31 16.31 2.71
N HIS A 39 -17.75 15.19 3.20
CA HIS A 39 -17.22 15.07 4.55
C HIS A 39 -15.71 15.34 4.68
N GLY A 40 -15.01 15.58 3.56
CA GLY A 40 -13.57 15.83 3.56
C GLY A 40 -12.71 14.61 3.92
N TRP A 41 -13.21 13.39 3.71
CA TRP A 41 -12.49 12.13 3.95
C TRP A 41 -11.57 11.83 2.76
N TRP A 42 -10.36 12.36 2.82
CA TRP A 42 -9.36 12.23 1.78
C TRP A 42 -8.20 11.36 2.24
N SER A 43 -7.69 10.51 1.34
CA SER A 43 -6.42 9.82 1.57
C SER A 43 -5.33 10.84 1.95
N VAL A 44 -4.57 10.54 3.00
CA VAL A 44 -3.40 11.35 3.41
C VAL A 44 -2.30 11.40 2.35
N PHE A 45 -2.25 10.43 1.43
CA PHE A 45 -1.30 10.43 0.31
C PHE A 45 -1.72 11.32 -0.87
N GLY A 46 -2.93 11.88 -0.82
CA GLY A 46 -3.28 13.05 -1.60
C GLY A 46 -4.41 12.86 -2.60
N LYS A 47 -4.94 14.00 -3.02
CA LYS A 47 -5.98 14.13 -4.04
C LYS A 47 -5.33 14.08 -5.42
N LYS A 48 -5.88 13.33 -6.37
CA LYS A 48 -5.56 13.51 -7.80
C LYS A 48 -6.05 14.91 -8.21
N ARG A 49 -5.17 15.92 -8.17
CA ARG A 49 -5.48 17.27 -8.64
C ARG A 49 -5.54 17.24 -10.17
N SER A 50 -6.68 17.62 -10.75
CA SER A 50 -6.83 17.76 -12.20
C SER A 50 -6.03 18.99 -12.67
N GLY A 51 -4.88 18.74 -13.28
CA GLY A 51 -4.03 19.77 -13.89
C GLY A 51 -2.60 19.27 -14.07
N LYS A 52 -1.88 19.78 -15.08
CA LYS A 52 -0.42 19.58 -15.22
C LYS A 52 0.30 20.30 -14.07
N VAL A 53 0.38 19.65 -12.92
CA VAL A 53 1.20 20.14 -11.79
C VAL A 53 2.61 19.60 -11.99
N LYS A 54 3.61 20.49 -11.99
CA LYS A 54 5.02 20.07 -11.87
C LYS A 54 5.11 19.18 -10.63
N VAL A 55 5.59 17.95 -10.79
CA VAL A 55 5.81 17.02 -9.68
C VAL A 55 6.62 17.79 -8.63
N GLY A 56 6.05 17.92 -7.43
CA GLY A 56 6.76 18.57 -6.32
C GLY A 56 8.06 17.81 -6.03
N PRO A 57 9.03 18.44 -5.34
CA PRO A 57 10.24 17.75 -4.94
C PRO A 57 9.89 16.47 -4.16
N PRO A 58 10.73 15.42 -4.23
CA PRO A 58 10.52 14.18 -3.47
C PRO A 58 10.21 14.48 -2.00
N VAL A 59 9.13 13.90 -1.48
CA VAL A 59 8.71 14.09 -0.08
C VAL A 59 9.59 13.27 0.89
N HIS A 60 10.33 12.29 0.36
CA HIS A 60 11.30 11.47 1.06
C HIS A 60 12.56 11.35 0.19
N ASP A 61 13.70 11.15 0.84
CA ASP A 61 14.95 10.89 0.14
C ASP A 61 14.82 9.61 -0.68
N ASP A 62 15.09 9.71 -1.98
CA ASP A 62 15.22 8.52 -2.83
C ASP A 62 16.56 7.86 -2.55
N LEU A 63 16.56 6.98 -1.55
CA LEU A 63 17.75 6.21 -1.15
C LEU A 63 18.18 5.19 -2.21
N VAL A 64 17.29 4.87 -3.17
CA VAL A 64 17.58 3.93 -4.26
C VAL A 64 18.10 4.66 -5.50
N GLN A 65 17.77 5.95 -5.68
CA GLN A 65 18.19 6.78 -6.82
C GLN A 65 17.88 6.12 -8.16
N HIS A 66 16.74 5.44 -8.25
CA HIS A 66 16.34 4.59 -9.39
C HIS A 66 17.34 3.46 -9.75
N ASN A 67 18.31 3.16 -8.88
CA ASN A 67 19.25 2.06 -9.04
C ASN A 67 18.70 0.78 -8.40
N PHE A 68 17.95 0.01 -9.19
CA PHE A 68 17.36 -1.26 -8.76
C PHE A 68 18.35 -2.43 -8.86
N ARG A 69 19.54 -2.28 -8.28
CA ARG A 69 20.55 -3.33 -8.17
C ARG A 69 21.08 -3.41 -6.75
N ALA A 70 21.27 -4.64 -6.27
CA ALA A 70 21.92 -4.92 -5.00
C ALA A 70 23.12 -5.85 -5.21
N GLU A 71 24.22 -5.62 -4.49
CA GLU A 71 25.44 -6.42 -4.59
C GLU A 71 25.48 -7.59 -3.61
N ALA A 72 24.60 -7.58 -2.60
CA ALA A 72 24.49 -8.62 -1.60
C ALA A 72 23.03 -8.78 -1.12
N PRO A 73 22.66 -9.93 -0.54
CA PRO A 73 21.37 -10.10 0.12
C PRO A 73 21.15 -9.04 1.22
N ASN A 74 19.89 -8.66 1.46
CA ASN A 74 19.49 -7.73 2.53
C ASN A 74 20.09 -6.31 2.43
N ARG A 75 20.39 -5.85 1.22
CA ARG A 75 20.77 -4.45 0.95
C ARG A 75 19.59 -3.59 0.54
N VAL A 76 18.78 -4.11 -0.37
CA VAL A 76 17.58 -3.42 -0.86
C VAL A 76 16.45 -4.44 -0.96
N TRP A 77 15.33 -4.13 -0.32
CA TRP A 77 14.07 -4.84 -0.45
C TRP A 77 13.06 -3.96 -1.18
N LEU A 78 12.30 -4.58 -2.07
CA LEU A 78 11.15 -3.96 -2.72
C LEU A 78 9.88 -4.51 -2.08
N ALA A 79 8.89 -3.67 -1.81
CA ALA A 79 7.56 -4.15 -1.44
C ALA A 79 6.45 -3.48 -2.22
N ASP A 80 5.46 -4.27 -2.57
CA ASP A 80 4.26 -3.84 -3.30
C ASP A 80 3.02 -4.56 -2.77
N ILE A 81 1.85 -3.95 -2.97
CA ILE A 81 0.55 -4.53 -2.66
C ILE A 81 -0.22 -4.77 -3.95
N SER A 82 -0.57 -6.03 -4.21
CA SER A 82 -1.34 -6.44 -5.38
C SER A 82 -2.75 -6.92 -4.99
N GLU A 83 -3.76 -6.51 -5.76
CA GLU A 83 -5.15 -7.02 -5.66
C GLU A 83 -5.33 -8.23 -6.58
N HIS A 84 -5.91 -9.30 -6.05
CA HIS A 84 -6.30 -10.49 -6.79
C HIS A 84 -7.80 -10.76 -6.62
N ARG A 85 -8.50 -11.06 -7.70
CA ARG A 85 -9.91 -11.48 -7.65
C ARG A 85 -10.00 -12.99 -7.49
N THR A 86 -10.84 -13.45 -6.57
CA THR A 86 -11.14 -14.86 -6.31
C THR A 86 -12.66 -15.09 -6.43
N GLY A 87 -13.09 -16.35 -6.31
CA GLY A 87 -14.53 -16.69 -6.27
C GLY A 87 -15.25 -16.20 -5.02
N GLU A 88 -14.51 -15.85 -3.97
CA GLU A 88 -15.04 -15.43 -2.66
C GLU A 88 -14.96 -13.90 -2.46
N GLY A 89 -14.35 -13.18 -3.41
CA GLY A 89 -14.17 -11.74 -3.35
C GLY A 89 -12.78 -11.31 -3.76
N LYS A 90 -12.37 -10.12 -3.30
CA LYS A 90 -11.02 -9.61 -3.53
C LYS A 90 -10.09 -10.08 -2.41
N LEU A 91 -8.84 -10.33 -2.78
CA LEU A 91 -7.76 -10.68 -1.89
C LEU A 91 -6.59 -9.74 -2.17
N TYR A 92 -5.95 -9.26 -1.12
CA TYR A 92 -4.78 -8.39 -1.21
C TYR A 92 -3.56 -9.12 -0.69
N ILE A 93 -2.47 -9.07 -1.44
CA ILE A 93 -1.16 -9.58 -1.02
C ILE A 93 -0.17 -8.43 -0.97
N CYS A 94 0.53 -8.30 0.16
CA CYS A 94 1.77 -7.52 0.20
C CYS A 94 2.94 -8.50 0.16
N ALA A 95 3.87 -8.31 -0.78
CA ALA A 95 5.05 -9.14 -0.92
C ALA A 95 6.32 -8.29 -0.79
N VAL A 96 7.29 -8.78 -0.04
CA VAL A 96 8.62 -8.18 0.14
C VAL A 96 9.64 -9.03 -0.60
N LYS A 97 10.28 -8.44 -1.60
CA LYS A 97 11.27 -9.07 -2.48
C LYS A 97 12.68 -8.58 -2.14
N ASP A 98 13.62 -9.50 -1.98
CA ASP A 98 15.04 -9.18 -1.90
C ASP A 98 15.62 -8.95 -3.29
N LEU A 99 16.19 -7.76 -3.53
CA LEU A 99 16.60 -7.33 -4.87
C LEU A 99 17.81 -8.08 -5.41
N TYR A 100 18.69 -8.57 -4.54
CA TYR A 100 19.85 -9.37 -4.92
C TYR A 100 19.44 -10.78 -5.37
N SER A 101 18.69 -11.50 -4.53
CA SER A 101 18.35 -12.91 -4.78
C SER A 101 17.08 -13.10 -5.62
N ASN A 102 16.33 -12.03 -5.88
CA ASN A 102 14.99 -12.06 -6.47
C ASN A 102 13.96 -12.90 -5.71
N ARG A 103 14.24 -13.27 -4.45
CA ARG A 103 13.33 -14.10 -3.64
C ARG A 103 12.32 -13.24 -2.90
N ILE A 104 11.10 -13.74 -2.76
CA ILE A 104 10.13 -13.20 -1.80
C ILE A 104 10.58 -13.63 -0.40
N VAL A 105 10.98 -12.66 0.41
CA VAL A 105 11.51 -12.86 1.75
C VAL A 105 10.45 -12.71 2.83
N GLY A 106 9.36 -11.99 2.55
CA GLY A 106 8.20 -11.88 3.41
C GLY A 106 6.94 -11.63 2.61
N TYR A 107 5.79 -12.01 3.14
CA TYR A 107 4.51 -11.66 2.56
C TYR A 107 3.41 -11.67 3.62
N SER A 108 2.30 -11.01 3.33
CA SER A 108 1.06 -11.10 4.08
C SER A 108 -0.12 -11.04 3.11
N ILE A 109 -1.22 -11.70 3.47
CA ILE A 109 -2.43 -11.81 2.67
C ILE A 109 -3.61 -11.45 3.56
N ASP A 110 -4.54 -10.65 3.04
CA ASP A 110 -5.77 -10.27 3.74
C ASP A 110 -6.90 -9.98 2.75
N SER A 111 -8.15 -10.09 3.18
CA SER A 111 -9.31 -9.71 2.36
C SER A 111 -9.49 -8.19 2.28
N ARG A 112 -8.76 -7.43 3.10
CA ARG A 112 -8.78 -5.96 3.13
C ARG A 112 -7.40 -5.36 2.93
N MET A 113 -7.30 -4.33 2.09
CA MET A 113 -6.05 -3.63 1.81
C MET A 113 -5.70 -2.62 2.92
N LYS A 114 -5.40 -3.06 4.15
CA LYS A 114 -5.01 -2.16 5.27
C LYS A 114 -3.49 -1.96 5.35
N SER A 115 -3.03 -0.84 5.88
CA SER A 115 -1.61 -0.58 6.23
C SER A 115 -0.97 -1.73 7.04
N ALA A 116 -1.75 -2.36 7.93
CA ALA A 116 -1.35 -3.54 8.68
C ALA A 116 -0.93 -4.74 7.81
N LEU A 117 -1.40 -4.84 6.56
CA LEU A 117 -0.96 -5.86 5.60
C LEU A 117 0.53 -5.70 5.26
N ALA A 118 0.95 -4.47 4.94
CA ALA A 118 2.36 -4.17 4.63
C ALA A 118 3.26 -4.35 5.86
N VAL A 119 2.81 -3.88 7.04
CA VAL A 119 3.54 -4.06 8.30
C VAL A 119 3.75 -5.55 8.62
N ARG A 120 2.71 -6.38 8.45
CA ARG A 120 2.80 -7.84 8.66
C ARG A 120 3.78 -8.48 7.67
N ALA A 121 3.75 -8.09 6.40
CA ALA A 121 4.66 -8.62 5.38
C ALA A 121 6.12 -8.28 5.69
N LEU A 122 6.39 -7.03 6.13
CA LEU A 122 7.72 -6.60 6.55
C LEU A 122 8.19 -7.34 7.79
N ASN A 123 7.37 -7.45 8.84
CA ASN A 123 7.70 -8.20 10.05
C ASN A 123 8.02 -9.66 9.73
N ASN A 124 7.27 -10.27 8.81
CA ASN A 124 7.52 -11.63 8.34
C ASN A 124 8.87 -11.74 7.61
N ALA A 125 9.24 -10.75 6.79
CA ALA A 125 10.55 -10.69 6.12
C ALA A 125 11.70 -10.59 7.13
N VAL A 126 11.60 -9.69 8.10
CA VAL A 126 12.59 -9.50 9.17
C VAL A 126 12.76 -10.79 9.97
N ALA A 127 11.66 -11.40 10.41
CA ALA A 127 11.70 -12.65 11.19
C ALA A 127 12.39 -13.81 10.44
N ARG A 128 12.24 -13.88 9.11
CA ARG A 128 12.87 -14.92 8.28
C ARG A 128 14.34 -14.65 7.98
N ARG A 129 14.76 -13.39 7.94
CA ARG A 129 16.10 -12.99 7.49
C ARG A 129 17.05 -12.64 8.64
N GLY A 130 16.52 -12.41 9.84
CA GLY A 130 17.31 -12.12 11.04
C GLY A 130 17.85 -10.70 11.02
N GLU A 131 19.18 -10.56 11.09
CA GLU A 131 19.86 -9.26 11.12
C GLU A 131 19.79 -8.58 9.75
N VAL A 132 18.95 -7.54 9.66
CA VAL A 132 18.71 -6.77 8.43
C VAL A 132 18.87 -5.27 8.64
N ALA A 133 19.61 -4.89 9.69
CA ALA A 133 19.95 -3.50 9.97
C ALA A 133 20.69 -2.89 8.76
N GLY A 134 20.26 -1.70 8.34
CA GLY A 134 20.79 -1.02 7.15
C GLY A 134 20.23 -1.52 5.81
N CYS A 135 19.28 -2.46 5.80
CA CYS A 135 18.53 -2.80 4.60
C CYS A 135 17.57 -1.66 4.24
N ILE A 136 17.62 -1.20 2.98
CA ILE A 136 16.70 -0.20 2.45
C ILE A 136 15.41 -0.90 2.03
N LEU A 137 14.27 -0.50 2.59
CA LEU A 137 12.96 -0.88 2.07
C LEU A 137 12.45 0.21 1.12
N HIS A 138 12.22 -0.16 -0.13
CA HIS A 138 11.61 0.70 -1.14
C HIS A 138 10.20 0.22 -1.43
N THR A 139 9.24 1.15 -1.42
CA THR A 139 7.83 0.89 -1.72
C THR A 139 7.36 1.91 -2.73
N ASP A 140 6.62 1.47 -3.74
CA ASP A 140 5.96 2.40 -4.65
C ASP A 140 4.94 3.24 -3.88
N ARG A 141 4.79 4.50 -4.31
CA ARG A 141 3.77 5.37 -3.75
C ARG A 141 2.44 4.96 -4.35
N GLY A 142 1.56 4.36 -3.54
CA GLY A 142 0.18 4.08 -3.91
C GLY A 142 -0.47 5.33 -4.52
N SER A 143 -1.25 5.13 -5.58
CA SER A 143 -1.87 6.20 -6.39
C SER A 143 -3.13 6.79 -5.77
#